data_AF-A0A3B8JJX2-F1
#
_entry.id   AF-A0A3B8JJX2-F1
#
_cell.length_a   1.000
_cell.length_b   1.000
_cell.length_c   1.000
_cell.angle_alpha   90.00
_cell.angle_beta   90.00
_cell.angle_gamma   90.00
#
_symmetry.space_group_name_H-M   'P 1'
#
loop_
_entity.id
_entity.type
_entity.pdbx_description
1 polymer ?
#
loop_
_entity_poly.entity_id
_entity_poly.type
_entity_poly.pdbx_seq_one_letter_code
_entity_poly.pdbx_strand_id
1 'polypeptide(L)'
;PELPHSIYEIEGARECAIEFRSFSKNAGFTGTRCALTVVPKSLTAKAADGSDVELWKLWNRRQSTKFNGVSYIVQRGAEAVYSEEGQAQVKALISFYMENAKIIREQLTAAGLAVYGGVNAPYVWVQTPNGLSSWDFFDK
;
A
#
# COMPACT_ATOMS: atom_id res chain seq x y z
N PRO A 1 3.96 -17.65 5.39
CA PRO A 1 3.91 -16.60 6.43
C PRO A 1 2.53 -16.67 7.09
N GLU A 2 2.40 -16.33 8.37
CA GLU A 2 1.10 -16.38 9.07
C GLU A 2 0.12 -15.30 8.53
N LEU A 3 0.66 -14.20 7.99
CA LEU A 3 -0.08 -13.15 7.28
C LEU A 3 0.49 -12.93 5.86
N PRO A 4 -0.34 -12.97 4.80
CA PRO A 4 0.12 -12.74 3.44
C PRO A 4 0.48 -11.27 3.21
N HIS A 5 1.58 -11.01 2.54
CA HIS A 5 2.04 -9.67 2.11
C HIS A 5 1.59 -9.33 0.68
N SER A 6 1.22 -10.35 -0.09
CA SER A 6 0.61 -10.23 -1.41
C SER A 6 -0.69 -11.03 -1.45
N ILE A 7 -1.69 -10.52 -2.16
CA ILE A 7 -2.91 -11.29 -2.43
C ILE A 7 -2.61 -12.55 -3.25
N TYR A 8 -1.53 -12.53 -4.05
CA TYR A 8 -1.12 -13.67 -4.87
C TYR A 8 -0.39 -14.78 -4.10
N GLU A 9 -0.26 -14.66 -2.78
CA GLU A 9 0.07 -15.80 -1.91
C GLU A 9 -1.13 -16.75 -1.73
N ILE A 10 -2.34 -16.29 -2.06
CA ILE A 10 -3.57 -17.07 -1.96
C ILE A 10 -3.86 -17.77 -3.29
N GLU A 11 -4.12 -19.08 -3.24
CA GLU A 11 -4.55 -19.87 -4.39
C GLU A 11 -5.86 -19.30 -4.97
N GLY A 12 -5.95 -19.20 -6.30
CA GLY A 12 -7.12 -18.62 -6.98
C GLY A 12 -7.15 -17.08 -7.04
N ALA A 13 -6.19 -16.38 -6.44
CA ALA A 13 -6.15 -14.91 -6.46
C ALA A 13 -5.85 -14.33 -7.84
N ARG A 14 -5.20 -15.09 -8.74
CA ARG A 14 -4.82 -14.59 -10.08
C ARG A 14 -6.04 -14.48 -11.00
N GLU A 15 -7.15 -15.08 -10.62
CA GLU A 15 -8.42 -15.14 -11.33
C GLU A 15 -9.42 -14.09 -10.83
N CYS A 16 -9.14 -13.44 -9.69
CA CYS A 16 -10.08 -12.51 -9.06
C CYS A 16 -9.48 -11.21 -8.49
N ALA A 17 -8.15 -11.04 -8.49
CA ALA A 17 -7.51 -9.89 -7.84
C ALA A 17 -6.55 -9.08 -8.73
N ILE A 18 -6.59 -7.76 -8.53
CA ILE A 18 -5.60 -6.79 -9.00
C ILE A 18 -4.87 -6.25 -7.77
N GLU A 19 -3.53 -6.25 -7.79
CA GLU A 19 -2.73 -5.74 -6.67
C GLU A 19 -2.11 -4.38 -6.98
N PHE A 20 -2.16 -3.48 -6.00
CA PHE A 20 -1.57 -2.15 -6.07
C PHE A 20 -0.42 -2.04 -5.08
N ARG A 21 0.73 -1.57 -5.54
CA ARG A 21 1.90 -1.31 -4.68
C ARG A 21 2.43 0.10 -4.91
N SER A 22 3.03 0.68 -3.87
CA SER A 22 3.56 2.05 -3.89
C SER A 22 4.95 2.09 -3.31
N PHE A 23 5.88 2.76 -4.01
CA PHE A 23 7.19 3.05 -3.46
C PHE A 23 7.14 4.19 -2.45
N SER A 24 6.19 5.13 -2.57
CA SER A 24 6.06 6.28 -1.66
C SER A 24 5.88 5.90 -0.20
N LYS A 25 5.18 4.79 0.07
CA LYS A 25 4.92 4.30 1.42
C LYS A 25 6.00 3.36 1.95
N ASN A 26 6.70 2.66 1.05
CA ASN A 26 7.72 1.68 1.40
C ASN A 26 9.11 2.32 1.49
N ALA A 27 9.52 3.04 0.45
CA ALA A 27 10.88 3.54 0.26
C ALA A 27 11.04 5.04 0.55
N GLY A 28 10.07 5.70 1.20
CA GLY A 28 10.15 7.14 1.47
C GLY A 28 10.03 8.03 0.24
N PHE A 29 9.49 7.49 -0.86
CA PHE A 29 9.31 8.15 -2.16
C PHE A 29 8.14 9.16 -2.16
N THR A 30 8.03 9.98 -1.11
CA THR A 30 6.96 10.98 -0.97
C THR A 30 7.17 12.17 -1.93
N GLY A 31 8.43 12.53 -2.19
CA GLY A 31 8.84 13.43 -3.27
C GLY A 31 9.04 12.74 -4.63
N THR A 32 9.45 11.48 -4.62
CA THR A 32 9.76 10.68 -5.82
C THR A 32 8.58 9.78 -6.21
N ARG A 33 7.75 10.16 -7.19
CA ARG A 33 6.47 9.48 -7.42
C ARG A 33 6.59 8.20 -8.26
N CYS A 34 6.55 7.03 -7.62
CA CYS A 34 6.52 5.73 -8.28
C CYS A 34 5.56 4.73 -7.60
N ALA A 35 4.84 3.95 -8.39
CA ALA A 35 3.95 2.88 -7.96
C ALA A 35 3.83 1.82 -9.08
N LEU A 36 3.29 0.65 -8.75
CA LEU A 36 2.98 -0.38 -9.73
C LEU A 36 1.61 -1.02 -9.47
N THR A 37 1.02 -1.54 -10.54
CA THR A 37 -0.21 -2.33 -10.50
C THR A 37 0.05 -3.67 -11.16
N VAL A 38 -0.22 -4.76 -10.46
CA VAL A 38 -0.14 -6.11 -11.00
C VAL A 38 -1.54 -6.48 -11.49
N VAL A 39 -1.67 -6.67 -12.80
CA VAL A 39 -2.91 -7.16 -13.44
C VAL A 39 -2.60 -8.53 -14.04
N PRO A 40 -3.12 -9.64 -13.50
CA PRO A 40 -2.88 -10.96 -14.05
C PRO A 40 -3.47 -11.09 -15.45
N LYS A 41 -2.79 -11.82 -16.35
CA LYS A 41 -3.34 -12.14 -17.68
C LYS A 41 -4.50 -13.14 -17.62
N SER A 42 -4.55 -13.95 -16.57
CA SER A 42 -5.64 -14.87 -16.25
C SER A 42 -6.92 -14.17 -15.78
N LEU A 43 -6.85 -12.88 -15.42
CA LEU A 43 -7.99 -12.14 -14.90
C LEU A 43 -8.87 -11.64 -16.05
N THR A 44 -10.10 -12.15 -16.08
CA THR A 44 -11.12 -11.78 -17.07
C THR A 44 -12.30 -11.06 -16.43
N ALA A 45 -13.07 -10.34 -17.24
CA ALA A 45 -14.36 -9.76 -16.87
C ALA A 45 -15.37 -10.00 -17.99
N LYS A 46 -16.67 -9.86 -17.68
CA LYS A 46 -17.75 -10.00 -18.66
C LYS A 46 -18.00 -8.70 -19.43
N ALA A 47 -18.02 -8.77 -20.75
CA ALA A 47 -18.49 -7.70 -21.62
C ALA A 47 -20.03 -7.65 -21.64
N ALA A 48 -20.58 -6.59 -22.25
CA ALA A 48 -22.03 -6.40 -22.34
C ALA A 48 -22.75 -7.51 -23.14
N ASP A 49 -22.04 -8.20 -24.03
CA ASP A 49 -22.53 -9.34 -24.80
C ASP A 49 -22.34 -10.70 -24.09
N GLY A 50 -21.80 -10.69 -22.86
CA GLY A 50 -21.55 -11.89 -22.04
C GLY A 50 -20.23 -12.61 -22.34
N SER A 51 -19.44 -12.15 -23.31
CA SER A 51 -18.12 -12.70 -23.60
C SER A 51 -17.09 -12.36 -22.51
N ASP A 52 -16.04 -13.19 -22.40
CA ASP A 52 -14.92 -12.93 -21.49
C ASP A 52 -13.88 -12.02 -22.15
N VAL A 53 -13.42 -11.01 -21.40
CA VAL A 53 -12.39 -10.06 -21.83
C VAL A 53 -11.26 -10.02 -20.81
N GLU A 54 -10.02 -10.15 -21.27
CA GLU A 54 -8.83 -10.02 -20.44
C GLU A 54 -8.64 -8.57 -19.95
N LEU A 55 -8.65 -8.36 -18.64
CA LEU A 55 -8.46 -7.03 -18.07
C LEU A 55 -7.07 -6.46 -18.35
N TRP A 56 -6.05 -7.32 -18.49
CA TRP A 56 -4.69 -6.90 -18.83
C TRP A 56 -4.64 -6.13 -20.17
N LYS A 57 -5.37 -6.57 -21.19
CA LYS A 57 -5.40 -5.91 -22.52
C LYS A 57 -6.02 -4.51 -22.42
N LEU A 58 -7.12 -4.39 -21.68
CA LEU A 58 -7.78 -3.10 -21.43
C LEU A 58 -6.88 -2.15 -20.64
N TRP A 59 -6.21 -2.65 -19.60
CA TRP A 59 -5.28 -1.87 -18.80
C TRP A 59 -4.09 -1.36 -19.62
N ASN A 60 -3.48 -2.22 -20.44
CA ASN A 60 -2.37 -1.83 -21.31
C ASN A 60 -2.79 -0.75 -22.32
N ARG A 61 -3.98 -0.88 -22.92
CA ARG A 61 -4.53 0.12 -23.84
C ARG A 61 -4.81 1.46 -23.15
N ARG A 62 -5.25 1.44 -21.89
CA ARG A 62 -5.42 2.64 -21.07
C ARG A 62 -4.06 3.29 -20.79
N GLN A 63 -3.08 2.52 -20.34
CA GLN A 63 -1.77 3.04 -19.94
C GLN A 63 -1.04 3.68 -21.12
N SER A 64 -1.00 3.02 -22.27
CA SER A 64 -0.35 3.53 -23.50
C SER A 64 -1.05 4.72 -24.17
N THR A 65 -2.10 5.28 -23.58
CA THR A 65 -2.85 6.41 -24.19
C THR A 65 -3.23 7.49 -23.22
N LYS A 66 -3.53 7.14 -21.96
CA LYS A 66 -3.86 8.11 -20.92
C LYS A 66 -2.70 8.36 -19.95
N PHE A 67 -1.54 7.77 -20.20
CA PHE A 67 -0.35 7.95 -19.39
C PHE A 67 0.90 7.97 -20.28
N ASN A 68 1.86 8.82 -19.93
CA ASN A 68 3.12 9.00 -20.67
C ASN A 68 4.30 8.22 -20.05
N GLY A 69 4.05 7.39 -19.04
CA GLY A 69 5.07 6.61 -18.36
C GLY A 69 5.73 7.34 -17.21
N VAL A 70 6.32 6.56 -16.30
CA VAL A 70 7.16 7.09 -15.21
C VAL A 70 8.51 7.50 -15.80
N SER A 71 9.07 8.63 -15.38
CA SER A 71 10.35 9.10 -15.94
C SER A 71 11.50 8.13 -15.66
N TYR A 72 12.47 8.07 -16.56
CA TYR A 72 13.64 7.20 -16.43
C TYR A 72 14.37 7.39 -15.09
N ILE A 73 14.58 8.64 -14.67
CA ILE A 73 15.26 8.98 -13.40
C ILE A 73 14.54 8.33 -12.21
N VAL A 74 13.22 8.42 -12.17
CA VAL A 74 12.41 7.82 -11.10
C VAL A 74 12.46 6.29 -11.15
N GLN A 75 12.48 5.70 -12.35
CA GLN A 75 12.62 4.25 -12.52
C GLN A 75 13.98 3.76 -12.01
N ARG A 76 15.08 4.48 -12.26
CA ARG A 76 16.41 4.15 -11.70
C ARG A 76 16.43 4.25 -10.17
N GLY A 77 15.71 5.22 -9.60
CA GLY A 77 15.50 5.27 -8.15
C GLY A 77 14.74 4.04 -7.64
N ALA A 78 13.64 3.65 -8.31
CA ALA A 78 12.85 2.49 -7.92
C ALA A 78 13.61 1.16 -8.06
N GLU A 79 14.50 1.04 -9.05
CA GLU A 79 15.42 -0.09 -9.19
C GLU A 79 16.40 -0.16 -8.01
N ALA A 80 16.98 0.97 -7.60
CA ALA A 80 17.92 1.01 -6.48
C ALA A 80 17.30 0.55 -5.15
N VAL A 81 15.97 0.66 -4.99
CA VAL A 81 15.25 0.10 -3.82
C VAL A 81 15.47 -1.40 -3.67
N TYR A 82 15.73 -2.12 -4.76
CA TYR A 82 15.95 -3.58 -4.74
C TYR A 82 17.43 -3.98 -4.57
N SER A 83 18.36 -3.02 -4.49
CA SER A 83 19.76 -3.30 -4.12
C SER A 83 19.89 -3.71 -2.66
N GLU A 84 21.02 -4.31 -2.28
CA GLU A 84 21.29 -4.66 -0.88
C GLU A 84 21.29 -3.41 0.02
N GLU A 85 21.94 -2.33 -0.41
CA GLU A 85 21.97 -1.06 0.30
C GLU A 85 20.58 -0.42 0.39
N GLY A 86 19.83 -0.45 -0.72
CA GLY A 86 18.47 0.06 -0.77
C GLY A 86 17.53 -0.68 0.18
N GLN A 87 17.59 -2.02 0.20
CA GLN A 87 16.80 -2.84 1.13
C GLN A 87 17.18 -2.57 2.59
N ALA A 88 18.48 -2.41 2.90
CA ALA A 88 18.93 -2.06 4.24
C ALA A 88 18.38 -0.70 4.70
N GLN A 89 18.44 0.31 3.83
CA GLN A 89 17.91 1.65 4.11
C GLN A 89 16.39 1.65 4.28
N VAL A 90 15.65 0.95 3.41
CA VAL A 90 14.20 0.79 3.50
C VAL A 90 13.81 0.11 4.80
N LYS A 91 14.49 -0.97 5.18
CA LYS A 91 14.24 -1.67 6.44
C LYS A 91 14.46 -0.76 7.64
N ALA A 92 15.55 0.00 7.66
CA ALA A 92 15.84 0.96 8.73
C ALA A 92 14.74 2.03 8.84
N LEU A 93 14.28 2.58 7.72
CA LEU A 93 13.20 3.56 7.67
C LEU A 93 11.87 3.00 8.18
N ILE A 94 11.51 1.78 7.78
CA ILE A 94 10.31 1.09 8.27
C ILE A 94 10.41 0.87 9.79
N SER A 95 11.55 0.34 10.27
CA SER A 95 11.76 0.12 11.71
C SER A 95 11.61 1.40 12.52
N PHE A 96 12.14 2.52 12.04
CA PHE A 96 11.97 3.83 12.67
C PHE A 96 10.49 4.23 12.80
N TYR A 97 9.70 4.13 11.72
CA TYR A 97 8.29 4.51 11.77
C TYR A 97 7.42 3.53 12.55
N MET A 98 7.77 2.24 12.56
CA MET A 98 7.08 1.25 13.38
C MET A 98 7.35 1.46 14.87
N GLU A 99 8.56 1.89 15.26
CA GLU A 99 8.84 2.29 16.64
C GLU A 99 8.02 3.52 17.05
N ASN A 100 7.90 4.52 16.17
CA ASN A 100 7.02 5.67 16.43
C ASN A 100 5.55 5.22 16.62
N ALA A 101 5.04 4.33 15.78
CA ALA A 101 3.68 3.82 15.88
C ALA A 101 3.46 3.03 17.19
N LYS A 102 4.45 2.24 17.61
CA LYS A 102 4.44 1.52 18.89
C LYS A 102 4.39 2.48 20.07
N ILE A 103 5.28 3.47 20.11
CA ILE A 103 5.31 4.49 21.18
C ILE A 103 3.95 5.19 21.28
N ILE A 104 3.41 5.67 20.15
CA ILE A 104 2.10 6.34 20.12
C ILE A 104 0.99 5.42 20.65
N ARG A 105 0.97 4.16 20.19
CA ARG A 105 -0.01 3.16 20.65
C ARG A 105 0.05 2.97 22.15
N GLU A 106 1.24 2.76 22.71
CA GLU A 106 1.45 2.51 24.13
C GLU A 106 1.02 3.72 24.98
N GLN A 107 1.41 4.93 24.60
CA GLN A 107 1.08 6.15 25.34
C GLN A 107 -0.42 6.44 25.33
N LEU A 108 -1.08 6.32 24.17
CA LEU A 108 -2.53 6.53 24.07
C LEU A 108 -3.33 5.45 24.82
N THR A 109 -2.85 4.21 24.80
CA THR A 109 -3.45 3.11 25.58
C THR A 109 -3.30 3.38 27.08
N ALA A 110 -2.12 3.81 27.53
CA ALA A 110 -1.87 4.19 28.92
C ALA A 110 -2.73 5.39 29.38
N ALA A 111 -3.08 6.28 28.45
CA ALA A 111 -4.03 7.37 28.69
C ALA A 111 -5.51 6.92 28.75
N GLY A 112 -5.79 5.62 28.64
CA GLY A 112 -7.14 5.06 28.76
C GLY A 112 -7.97 5.10 27.47
N LEU A 113 -7.34 5.37 26.32
CA LEU A 113 -8.03 5.36 25.03
C LEU A 113 -8.06 3.95 24.42
N ALA A 114 -9.11 3.66 23.66
CA ALA A 114 -9.18 2.43 22.86
C ALA A 114 -8.40 2.62 21.55
N VAL A 115 -7.28 1.91 21.41
CA VAL A 115 -6.33 2.05 20.30
C VAL A 115 -6.17 0.72 19.54
N TYR A 116 -6.21 0.80 18.22
CA TYR A 116 -6.06 -0.30 17.28
C TYR A 116 -4.94 -0.01 16.28
N GLY A 117 -4.42 -1.04 15.60
CA GLY A 117 -3.33 -0.86 14.64
C GLY A 117 -1.97 -0.61 15.32
N GLY A 118 -1.02 0.02 14.61
CA GLY A 118 0.36 0.22 15.11
C GLY A 118 1.20 -1.05 15.24
N VAL A 119 0.75 -2.17 14.68
CA VAL A 119 1.46 -3.48 14.71
C VAL A 119 2.00 -3.84 13.33
N ASN A 120 1.12 -3.76 12.32
CA ASN A 120 1.45 -4.11 10.93
C ASN A 120 1.44 -2.88 10.00
N ALA A 121 1.22 -1.69 10.57
CA ALA A 121 1.16 -0.44 9.82
C ALA A 121 1.70 0.72 10.67
N PRO A 122 2.37 1.72 10.06
CA PRO A 122 3.03 2.82 10.76
C PRO A 122 2.04 3.93 11.17
N TYR A 123 0.87 3.55 11.67
CA TYR A 123 -0.16 4.44 12.18
C TYR A 123 -1.08 3.68 13.13
N VAL A 124 -1.73 4.43 14.03
CA VAL A 124 -2.74 3.91 14.96
C VAL A 124 -4.12 4.40 14.56
N TRP A 125 -5.14 3.64 14.95
CA TRP A 125 -6.53 4.06 14.91
C TRP A 125 -7.04 4.20 16.34
N VAL A 126 -7.51 5.39 16.69
CA VAL A 126 -7.98 5.70 18.05
C VAL A 126 -9.48 5.89 18.00
N GLN A 127 -10.21 5.13 18.81
CA GLN A 127 -11.63 5.38 19.01
C GLN A 127 -11.81 6.57 19.95
N THR A 128 -12.60 7.55 19.52
CA THR A 128 -12.86 8.75 20.31
C THR A 128 -13.61 8.40 21.61
N PRO A 129 -13.23 8.99 22.75
CA PRO A 129 -13.88 8.72 24.02
C PRO A 129 -15.24 9.42 24.11
N ASN A 130 -16.12 8.93 24.99
CA ASN A 130 -17.36 9.59 25.40
C ASN A 130 -18.32 9.98 24.25
N GLY A 131 -18.27 9.25 23.14
CA GLY A 131 -19.14 9.51 21.99
C GLY A 131 -18.82 10.80 21.22
N LEU A 132 -17.63 11.39 21.43
CA LEU A 132 -17.19 12.54 20.65
C LEU A 132 -17.10 12.18 19.16
N SER A 133 -17.50 13.09 18.29
CA SER A 133 -17.22 12.96 16.86
C SER A 133 -15.72 13.08 16.59
N SER A 134 -15.27 12.59 15.43
CA SER A 134 -13.86 12.74 15.02
C SER A 134 -13.44 14.22 14.89
N TRP A 135 -14.36 15.11 14.51
CA TRP A 135 -14.09 16.54 14.41
C TRP A 135 -13.97 17.20 15.78
N ASP A 136 -14.92 16.93 16.69
CA ASP A 136 -14.87 17.49 18.05
C ASP A 136 -13.63 17.02 18.84
N PHE A 137 -13.13 15.82 18.53
CA PHE A 137 -11.89 15.30 19.09
C PHE A 137 -10.64 15.91 18.45
N PHE A 138 -10.68 16.25 17.16
CA PHE A 138 -9.57 16.89 16.46
C PHE A 138 -9.36 18.35 16.88
N ASP A 139 -10.45 19.07 17.13
CA ASP A 139 -10.41 20.50 17.51
C ASP A 139 -9.96 20.73 18.97
N LYS A 140 -9.85 19.68 19.78
CA LYS A 140 -9.44 19.74 21.19
C LYS A 140 -7.98 19.33 21.37
#